data_AF-A0A8K9V1U7-F1
#
_entry.id   AF-A0A8K9V1U7-F1
#
_cell.length_a   1.000
_cell.length_b   1.000
_cell.length_c   1.000
_cell.angle_alpha   90.00
_cell.angle_beta   90.00
_cell.angle_gamma   90.00
#
_symmetry.space_group_name_H-M   'P 1'
#
loop_
_entity.id
_entity.type
_entity.pdbx_description
1 polymer ?
#
loop_
_entity_poly.entity_id
_entity_poly.type
_entity_poly.pdbx_seq_one_letter_code
_entity_poly.pdbx_strand_id
1 'polypeptide(L)'
;LHLFLMTQQYGSAILGSSCNVSSIFQRYMITREEINGLSTCTDMYFSLPLSSESEVTTSYSSRAMSEVAVPEMMMPTPAVPAACQVEKTVPGPGMGDFSYVGIDAILEQMRRKAMKQGFELNIMVVGQSGLGKSTLMNTLFKSKVSRKSVQATSQEKIPKTIHIKSVSHDIEEKGVRMKLTVIDTPGFGDQINNENCWQPIMKFINAQYEQYLQEEININRKKRIPDSRVHCCIYFIPPTGHCLRPLDVEFMRRLSKVVNIVPVIAKADTLTLEERDFFKQKIREELRANGIDVYPQKEFDEDAEDRMINDKIREMIPFAVVGSDQEYQVNGRRLLGRKTKWGTIEVENIAHCEFAYLRDLLIRTHMENIKDITSSIHYEVYRVRRLNENNTAVAHANGLPQHHMTSHEM
;
A
#
# COMPACT_ATOMS: atom_id res chain seq x y z
N LEU A 1 21.70 0.18 10.25
CA LEU A 1 22.13 0.09 11.67
C LEU A 1 21.94 1.40 12.44
N HIS A 2 22.38 2.55 11.94
CA HIS A 2 22.30 3.82 12.70
C HIS A 2 20.86 4.34 12.95
N LEU A 3 19.90 3.99 12.10
CA LEU A 3 18.48 4.37 12.26
C LEU A 3 17.74 3.53 13.33
N PHE A 4 18.21 2.32 13.63
CA PHE A 4 17.55 1.39 14.57
C PHE A 4 17.97 1.63 16.04
N LEU A 5 19.06 2.36 16.27
CA LEU A 5 19.50 2.76 17.61
C LEU A 5 18.72 3.96 18.15
N MET A 6 18.26 4.87 17.28
CA MET A 6 17.43 6.02 17.67
C MET A 6 16.07 5.60 18.25
N THR A 7 15.45 4.54 17.73
CA THR A 7 14.14 4.05 18.18
C THR A 7 14.18 3.31 19.53
N GLN A 8 15.35 2.87 20.02
CA GLN A 8 15.47 2.35 21.40
C GLN A 8 15.87 3.41 22.43
N GLN A 9 16.53 4.50 22.04
CA GLN A 9 17.02 5.49 23.01
C GLN A 9 15.92 6.39 23.61
N TYR A 10 14.73 6.41 23.00
CA TYR A 10 13.51 7.04 23.57
C TYR A 10 12.55 6.07 24.28
N GLY A 11 12.86 4.77 24.34
CA GLY A 11 11.95 3.75 24.88
C GLY A 11 11.99 3.54 26.40
N SER A 12 12.97 4.12 27.10
CA SER A 12 13.31 3.73 28.49
C SER A 12 13.54 4.92 29.43
N ALA A 13 12.69 5.95 29.38
CA ALA A 13 12.85 7.15 30.21
C ALA A 13 11.54 7.84 30.70
N ILE A 14 10.41 7.12 30.82
CA ILE A 14 9.22 7.64 31.55
C ILE A 14 8.61 6.55 32.45
N LEU A 15 9.22 6.39 33.63
CA LEU A 15 8.55 5.86 34.82
C LEU A 15 8.78 6.84 35.97
N GLY A 16 7.74 7.57 36.35
CA GLY A 16 7.75 8.54 37.45
C GLY A 16 7.81 10.00 37.00
N SER A 17 6.99 10.84 37.65
CA SER A 17 6.83 12.29 37.48
C SER A 17 5.87 12.73 36.36
N SER A 18 4.74 13.28 36.81
CA SER A 18 3.69 13.91 36.01
C SER A 18 4.18 15.18 35.30
N CYS A 19 4.11 15.21 33.97
CA CYS A 19 4.22 16.42 33.16
C CYS A 19 3.25 16.40 31.97
N ASN A 20 2.74 17.57 31.62
CA ASN A 20 1.53 17.73 30.82
C ASN A 20 1.82 17.70 29.31
N VAL A 21 1.52 16.58 28.63
CA VAL A 21 1.79 16.40 27.18
C VAL A 21 0.82 17.22 26.30
N SER A 22 -0.30 17.70 26.87
CA SER A 22 -1.34 18.46 26.16
C SER A 22 -0.87 19.79 25.55
N SER A 23 0.17 20.44 26.11
CA SER A 23 0.57 21.79 25.70
C SER A 23 1.46 21.85 24.45
N ILE A 24 2.09 20.75 24.05
CA ILE A 24 3.09 20.75 22.95
C ILE A 24 2.41 20.68 21.58
N PHE A 25 1.37 19.83 21.43
CA PHE A 25 0.63 19.71 20.16
C PHE A 25 -0.19 20.96 19.84
N GLN A 26 -0.78 21.60 20.85
CA GLN A 26 -1.66 22.75 20.65
C GLN A 26 -0.89 24.02 20.22
N ARG A 27 0.44 24.07 20.45
CA ARG A 27 1.30 25.21 20.08
C ARG A 27 1.86 25.13 18.65
N TYR A 28 1.80 23.97 18.01
CA TYR A 28 2.26 23.75 16.63
C TYR A 28 1.16 23.96 15.56
N MET A 29 -0.11 23.92 15.95
CA MET A 29 -1.26 24.16 15.05
C MET A 29 -1.70 25.62 14.97
N ILE A 30 -1.43 26.43 16.00
CA ILE A 30 -1.90 27.84 16.08
C ILE A 30 -0.94 28.83 15.40
N THR A 31 0.32 28.46 15.18
CA THR A 31 1.39 29.36 14.70
C THR A 31 1.54 29.45 13.18
N ARG A 32 0.63 28.86 12.40
CA ARG A 32 0.75 28.80 10.92
C ARG A 32 -0.15 29.76 10.13
N GLU A 33 -0.97 30.57 10.79
CA GLU A 33 -1.82 31.58 10.11
C GLU A 33 -1.23 33.01 10.08
N GLU A 34 -0.11 33.28 10.76
CA GLU A 34 0.48 34.64 10.86
C GLU A 34 1.82 34.87 10.12
N ILE A 35 2.22 33.98 9.20
CA ILE A 35 3.44 34.19 8.37
C ILE A 35 3.10 34.11 6.88
N ASN A 36 2.28 35.06 6.42
CA ASN A 36 2.07 35.36 5.00
C ASN A 36 1.98 36.88 4.81
N GLY A 37 3.08 37.59 5.09
CA GLY A 37 3.18 39.02 4.83
C GLY A 37 4.40 39.71 5.45
N LEU A 38 5.55 39.68 4.76
CA LEU A 38 6.40 40.87 4.51
C LEU A 38 7.63 40.53 3.64
N SER A 39 8.08 41.53 2.87
CA SER A 39 9.33 41.63 2.08
C SER A 39 9.63 40.55 1.01
N THR A 40 9.75 40.82 -0.30
CA THR A 40 10.37 41.89 -1.15
C THR A 40 11.88 41.78 -1.40
N CYS A 41 12.20 41.57 -2.68
CA CYS A 41 13.35 42.12 -3.44
C CYS A 41 14.79 41.79 -3.00
N THR A 42 15.50 41.02 -3.83
CA THR A 42 16.78 41.49 -4.40
C THR A 42 17.09 40.82 -5.76
N ASP A 43 17.30 41.66 -6.78
CA ASP A 43 17.92 41.40 -8.10
C ASP A 43 19.46 41.18 -7.96
N MET A 44 20.31 40.82 -8.94
CA MET A 44 20.24 40.31 -10.34
C MET A 44 21.67 39.80 -10.74
N TYR A 45 21.83 39.32 -12.00
CA TYR A 45 23.10 39.01 -12.73
C TYR A 45 23.83 37.71 -12.30
N PHE A 46 24.43 36.91 -13.19
CA PHE A 46 25.09 37.21 -14.48
C PHE A 46 24.77 36.23 -15.65
N SER A 47 25.24 36.55 -16.86
CA SER A 47 24.76 36.02 -18.16
C SER A 47 25.54 34.85 -18.80
N LEU A 48 24.84 34.14 -19.70
CA LEU A 48 25.32 33.23 -20.79
C LEU A 48 25.76 34.03 -22.06
N PRO A 49 26.11 33.43 -23.24
CA PRO A 49 26.74 32.12 -23.58
C PRO A 49 27.90 32.28 -24.63
N LEU A 50 28.44 31.18 -25.20
CA LEU A 50 28.73 31.05 -26.66
C LEU A 50 29.03 29.60 -27.12
N SER A 51 28.89 29.37 -28.43
CA SER A 51 28.96 28.10 -29.20
C SER A 51 30.39 27.76 -29.73
N SER A 52 30.73 26.76 -30.57
CA SER A 52 30.02 25.93 -31.58
C SER A 52 30.88 24.74 -32.09
N GLU A 53 30.24 23.69 -32.68
CA GLU A 53 30.66 22.86 -33.86
C GLU A 53 31.98 22.02 -33.82
N SER A 54 31.98 20.66 -33.93
CA SER A 54 31.85 19.74 -35.10
C SER A 54 33.17 19.56 -35.91
N GLU A 55 33.54 18.43 -36.57
CA GLU A 55 32.85 17.20 -37.00
C GLU A 55 33.86 16.08 -37.48
N VAL A 56 33.35 14.89 -37.88
CA VAL A 56 33.88 13.93 -38.89
C VAL A 56 34.91 12.81 -38.55
N THR A 57 34.50 11.61 -38.97
CA THR A 57 35.05 10.25 -39.21
C THR A 57 36.47 10.11 -39.83
N THR A 58 37.15 8.94 -39.88
CA THR A 58 36.75 7.68 -40.58
C THR A 58 37.62 6.43 -40.23
N SER A 59 37.12 5.24 -40.62
CA SER A 59 37.60 3.86 -40.38
C SER A 59 38.92 3.39 -41.05
N TYR A 60 39.49 2.26 -40.59
CA TYR A 60 39.94 1.14 -41.45
C TYR A 60 40.03 -0.21 -40.67
N SER A 61 40.20 -1.34 -41.37
CA SER A 61 39.97 -2.71 -40.85
C SER A 61 41.05 -3.75 -41.25
N SER A 62 41.22 -4.81 -40.42
CA SER A 62 41.29 -6.26 -40.80
C SER A 62 42.49 -7.14 -40.33
N ARG A 63 42.14 -8.37 -39.87
CA ARG A 63 42.88 -9.68 -39.88
C ARG A 63 44.22 -9.84 -39.10
N ALA A 64 44.68 -11.04 -38.65
CA ALA A 64 44.10 -12.37 -38.31
C ALA A 64 45.19 -13.33 -37.73
N MET A 65 44.81 -14.50 -37.15
CA MET A 65 45.64 -15.70 -36.80
C MET A 65 46.65 -15.57 -35.61
N SER A 66 47.11 -16.60 -34.86
CA SER A 66 46.65 -17.98 -34.52
C SER A 66 47.50 -18.59 -33.33
N GLU A 67 47.16 -19.79 -32.83
CA GLU A 67 47.69 -20.52 -31.62
C GLU A 67 49.18 -20.96 -31.58
N VAL A 68 49.68 -21.34 -30.36
CA VAL A 68 50.37 -22.60 -29.93
C VAL A 68 51.27 -22.39 -28.65
N ALA A 69 51.75 -23.45 -27.95
CA ALA A 69 51.98 -23.52 -26.49
C ALA A 69 53.43 -23.82 -25.94
N VAL A 70 53.55 -23.79 -24.58
CA VAL A 70 54.57 -24.18 -23.53
C VAL A 70 55.90 -24.92 -23.87
N PRO A 71 57.02 -24.87 -23.06
CA PRO A 71 57.11 -25.44 -21.66
C PRO A 71 58.13 -24.90 -20.57
N GLU A 72 57.71 -25.02 -19.29
CA GLU A 72 58.34 -25.47 -18.00
C GLU A 72 59.71 -25.07 -17.34
N MET A 73 59.63 -24.83 -16.00
CA MET A 73 60.65 -24.80 -14.89
C MET A 73 61.50 -23.50 -14.67
N MET A 74 62.24 -23.22 -13.56
CA MET A 74 62.72 -24.02 -12.38
C MET A 74 62.98 -23.19 -11.06
N MET A 75 63.84 -23.69 -10.12
CA MET A 75 64.16 -23.28 -8.71
C MET A 75 65.64 -22.80 -8.51
N PRO A 76 66.16 -22.25 -7.36
CA PRO A 76 65.77 -22.45 -5.94
C PRO A 76 65.88 -21.28 -4.91
N THR A 77 65.54 -21.57 -3.63
CA THR A 77 65.55 -20.72 -2.41
C THR A 77 66.73 -21.00 -1.45
N PRO A 78 66.95 -20.16 -0.40
CA PRO A 78 66.42 -20.44 0.96
C PRO A 78 65.72 -19.19 1.60
N ALA A 79 65.33 -19.04 2.88
CA ALA A 79 65.67 -19.73 4.15
C ALA A 79 64.50 -19.82 5.20
N VAL A 80 64.78 -19.64 6.51
CA VAL A 80 63.99 -20.10 7.70
C VAL A 80 64.24 -19.17 8.92
N PRO A 81 63.42 -19.14 10.02
CA PRO A 81 62.57 -20.18 10.65
C PRO A 81 61.05 -19.79 10.73
N ALA A 82 60.11 -20.31 11.55
CA ALA A 82 60.13 -21.21 12.73
C ALA A 82 58.84 -22.10 12.88
N ALA A 83 58.18 -22.09 14.06
CA ALA A 83 57.12 -23.01 14.54
C ALA A 83 56.06 -22.25 15.42
N CYS A 84 54.86 -22.74 15.78
CA CYS A 84 54.35 -24.11 16.04
C CYS A 84 52.88 -24.36 15.58
N GLN A 85 52.44 -25.63 15.66
CA GLN A 85 51.11 -26.15 15.26
C GLN A 85 50.21 -26.48 16.48
N VAL A 86 48.86 -26.49 16.32
CA VAL A 86 47.90 -27.35 17.07
C VAL A 86 46.71 -27.77 16.16
N GLU A 87 46.07 -28.88 16.52
CA GLU A 87 45.28 -29.85 15.73
C GLU A 87 43.84 -29.48 15.28
N LYS A 88 43.30 -30.34 14.39
CA LYS A 88 41.86 -30.49 14.08
C LYS A 88 41.23 -31.56 14.99
N THR A 89 39.96 -31.39 15.38
CA THR A 89 39.15 -32.44 16.03
C THR A 89 37.87 -32.77 15.26
N VAL A 90 37.44 -34.04 15.39
CA VAL A 90 36.31 -34.68 14.70
C VAL A 90 35.10 -34.75 15.66
N PRO A 91 33.84 -34.67 15.19
CA PRO A 91 32.68 -34.55 16.09
C PRO A 91 32.32 -35.86 16.82
N GLY A 92 31.93 -35.74 18.09
CA GLY A 92 31.31 -36.80 18.89
C GLY A 92 29.79 -36.60 19.05
N PRO A 93 29.00 -37.65 19.31
CA PRO A 93 27.55 -37.57 19.37
C PRO A 93 27.02 -37.19 20.77
N GLY A 94 26.06 -36.26 20.80
CA GLY A 94 25.06 -36.15 21.86
C GLY A 94 25.35 -35.21 23.04
N MET A 95 25.03 -33.92 22.89
CA MET A 95 24.52 -33.10 24.01
C MET A 95 23.80 -31.84 23.52
N GLY A 96 22.48 -31.78 23.76
CA GLY A 96 21.61 -30.59 23.81
C GLY A 96 21.73 -29.51 22.71
N ASP A 97 20.69 -29.40 21.87
CA ASP A 97 20.49 -28.31 20.89
C ASP A 97 20.33 -26.92 21.53
N PHE A 98 21.42 -26.33 22.03
CA PHE A 98 21.51 -24.89 22.27
C PHE A 98 21.90 -24.19 20.96
N SER A 99 20.92 -24.03 20.07
CA SER A 99 21.12 -23.34 18.79
C SER A 99 21.71 -21.94 19.02
N TYR A 100 22.81 -21.64 18.34
CA TYR A 100 23.52 -20.35 18.34
C TYR A 100 22.56 -19.14 18.40
N VAL A 101 22.64 -18.37 19.50
CA VAL A 101 21.81 -17.17 19.74
C VAL A 101 22.64 -15.91 19.46
N GLY A 102 22.95 -15.68 18.18
CA GLY A 102 23.52 -14.41 17.71
C GLY A 102 22.45 -13.37 17.39
N ILE A 103 22.84 -12.10 17.28
CA ILE A 103 21.94 -11.02 16.79
C ILE A 103 21.44 -11.34 15.37
N ASP A 104 22.26 -12.00 14.55
CA ASP A 104 21.89 -12.46 13.21
C ASP A 104 20.71 -13.45 13.21
N ALA A 105 20.53 -14.21 14.31
CA ALA A 105 19.40 -15.11 14.47
C ALA A 105 18.07 -14.38 14.72
N ILE A 106 18.08 -13.09 15.10
CA ILE A 106 16.86 -12.30 15.32
C ILE A 106 16.05 -12.17 14.03
N LEU A 107 16.71 -11.96 12.89
CA LEU A 107 16.04 -11.88 11.59
C LEU A 107 15.30 -13.18 11.25
N GLU A 108 15.94 -14.33 11.48
CA GLU A 108 15.34 -15.65 11.27
C GLU A 108 14.24 -15.96 12.30
N GLN A 109 14.38 -15.52 13.56
CA GLN A 109 13.32 -15.63 14.57
C GLN A 109 12.10 -14.77 14.21
N MET A 110 12.30 -13.53 13.76
CA MET A 110 11.24 -12.64 13.29
C MET A 110 10.54 -13.23 12.05
N ARG A 111 11.31 -13.72 11.07
CA ARG A 111 10.80 -14.42 9.89
C ARG A 111 9.97 -15.65 10.25
N ARG A 112 10.47 -16.54 11.12
CA ARG A 112 9.74 -17.72 11.61
C ARG A 112 8.46 -17.35 12.36
N LYS A 113 8.50 -16.28 13.16
CA LYS A 113 7.33 -15.76 13.89
C LYS A 113 6.28 -15.20 12.92
N ALA A 114 6.69 -14.39 11.94
CA ALA A 114 5.81 -13.86 10.90
C ALA A 114 5.18 -14.97 10.06
N MET A 115 5.96 -15.96 9.61
CA MET A 115 5.46 -17.15 8.89
C MET A 115 4.42 -17.94 9.70
N LYS A 116 4.63 -18.10 11.01
CA LYS A 116 3.67 -18.77 11.91
C LYS A 116 2.43 -17.93 12.21
N GLN A 117 2.55 -16.60 12.28
CA GLN A 117 1.40 -15.72 12.51
C GLN A 117 0.54 -15.56 11.25
N GLY A 118 1.16 -15.51 10.07
CA GLY A 118 0.50 -15.18 8.82
C GLY A 118 0.00 -13.73 8.77
N PHE A 119 -0.25 -13.25 7.56
CA PHE A 119 -0.67 -11.88 7.30
C PHE A 119 -2.19 -11.80 7.14
N GLU A 120 -2.82 -10.75 7.66
CA GLU A 120 -4.23 -10.43 7.40
C GLU A 120 -4.29 -9.15 6.57
N LEU A 121 -5.05 -9.18 5.48
CA LEU A 121 -5.29 -8.03 4.60
C LEU A 121 -6.78 -7.97 4.24
N ASN A 122 -7.43 -6.90 4.67
CA ASN A 122 -8.84 -6.62 4.35
C ASN A 122 -8.92 -5.47 3.32
N ILE A 123 -9.52 -5.75 2.15
CA ILE A 123 -9.72 -4.82 1.05
C ILE A 123 -11.22 -4.61 0.83
N MET A 124 -11.67 -3.38 0.65
CA MET A 124 -13.04 -3.07 0.24
C MET A 124 -13.09 -2.66 -1.23
N VAL A 125 -14.13 -3.05 -1.96
CA VAL A 125 -14.39 -2.57 -3.33
C VAL A 125 -15.61 -1.64 -3.31
N VAL A 126 -15.46 -0.42 -3.83
CA VAL A 126 -16.48 0.65 -3.82
C VAL A 126 -16.65 1.22 -5.23
N GLY A 127 -17.87 1.57 -5.62
CA GLY A 127 -18.15 2.18 -6.93
C GLY A 127 -19.59 1.92 -7.37
N GLN A 128 -19.99 2.49 -8.51
CA GLN A 128 -21.34 2.30 -9.06
C GLN A 128 -21.67 0.81 -9.34
N SER A 129 -22.96 0.49 -9.39
CA SER A 129 -23.45 -0.80 -9.88
C SER A 129 -22.97 -1.08 -11.30
N GLY A 130 -22.81 -2.37 -11.63
CA GLY A 130 -22.47 -2.79 -13.00
C GLY A 130 -21.05 -2.49 -13.47
N LEU A 131 -20.19 -1.84 -12.68
CA LEU A 131 -18.77 -1.60 -13.00
C LEU A 131 -17.88 -2.86 -12.94
N GLY A 132 -18.39 -3.99 -12.44
CA GLY A 132 -17.63 -5.25 -12.38
C GLY A 132 -16.85 -5.48 -11.07
N LYS A 133 -17.22 -4.80 -9.98
CA LYS A 133 -16.60 -4.94 -8.64
C LYS A 133 -16.40 -6.40 -8.22
N SER A 134 -17.50 -7.15 -8.15
CA SER A 134 -17.53 -8.56 -7.76
C SER A 134 -16.79 -9.47 -8.76
N THR A 135 -16.74 -9.09 -10.05
CA THR A 135 -15.92 -9.79 -11.06
C THR A 135 -14.43 -9.59 -10.78
N LEU A 136 -13.97 -8.37 -10.49
CA LEU A 136 -12.58 -8.09 -10.16
C LEU A 136 -12.15 -8.78 -8.85
N MET A 137 -13.04 -8.87 -7.86
CA MET A 137 -12.83 -9.67 -6.66
C MET A 137 -12.50 -11.13 -7.01
N ASN A 138 -13.32 -11.75 -7.86
CA ASN A 138 -13.09 -13.12 -8.32
C ASN A 138 -11.77 -13.26 -9.11
N THR A 139 -11.42 -12.27 -9.95
CA THR A 139 -10.13 -12.22 -10.66
C THR A 139 -8.96 -12.18 -9.68
N LEU A 140 -9.02 -11.34 -8.64
CA LEU A 140 -7.97 -11.18 -7.64
C LEU A 140 -7.70 -12.48 -6.87
N PHE A 141 -8.76 -13.20 -6.48
CA PHE A 141 -8.64 -14.50 -5.83
C PHE A 141 -8.09 -15.57 -6.78
N LYS A 142 -8.62 -15.71 -8.01
CA LYS A 142 -8.15 -16.71 -8.99
C LYS A 142 -6.70 -16.49 -9.46
N SER A 143 -6.23 -15.24 -9.45
CA SER A 143 -4.83 -14.91 -9.77
C SER A 143 -3.83 -15.34 -8.67
N LYS A 144 -4.30 -15.56 -7.43
CA LYS A 144 -3.45 -15.77 -6.24
C LYS A 144 -3.57 -17.16 -5.60
N VAL A 145 -4.74 -17.79 -5.63
CA VAL A 145 -4.89 -19.16 -5.13
C VAL A 145 -4.10 -20.09 -6.06
N SER A 146 -3.14 -20.84 -5.49
CA SER A 146 -2.38 -21.86 -6.23
C SER A 146 -3.35 -22.75 -7.02
N ARG A 147 -3.07 -22.95 -8.32
CA ARG A 147 -4.01 -23.48 -9.34
C ARG A 147 -4.32 -24.99 -9.19
N LYS A 148 -4.45 -25.49 -7.96
CA LYS A 148 -4.96 -26.82 -7.62
C LYS A 148 -6.47 -26.88 -7.90
N SER A 149 -6.79 -27.07 -9.18
CA SER A 149 -8.02 -27.67 -9.69
C SER A 149 -9.31 -27.36 -8.90
N VAL A 150 -9.68 -26.09 -8.77
CA VAL A 150 -11.10 -25.78 -8.63
C VAL A 150 -11.74 -26.20 -9.94
N GLN A 151 -12.54 -27.28 -9.90
CA GLN A 151 -13.24 -27.76 -11.08
C GLN A 151 -14.12 -26.62 -11.62
N ALA A 152 -14.13 -26.45 -12.94
CA ALA A 152 -14.98 -25.49 -13.62
C ALA A 152 -16.45 -25.95 -13.51
N THR A 153 -17.05 -25.71 -12.36
CA THR A 153 -18.51 -25.63 -12.26
C THR A 153 -18.95 -24.44 -13.10
N SER A 154 -19.87 -24.68 -14.02
CA SER A 154 -20.52 -23.64 -14.83
C SER A 154 -21.33 -22.74 -13.90
N GLN A 155 -20.70 -21.70 -13.35
CA GLN A 155 -21.33 -20.87 -12.33
C GLN A 155 -22.16 -19.73 -12.90
N GLU A 156 -23.21 -19.41 -12.16
CA GLU A 156 -24.31 -18.53 -12.56
C GLU A 156 -23.86 -17.07 -12.72
N LYS A 157 -24.69 -16.28 -13.41
CA LYS A 157 -24.50 -14.82 -13.49
C LYS A 157 -24.39 -14.25 -12.08
N ILE A 158 -23.26 -13.60 -11.78
CA ILE A 158 -23.04 -12.95 -10.47
C ILE A 158 -24.20 -11.99 -10.19
N PRO A 159 -25.00 -12.20 -9.13
CA PRO A 159 -26.17 -11.37 -8.84
C PRO A 159 -25.75 -9.97 -8.39
N LYS A 160 -26.66 -9.00 -8.49
CA LYS A 160 -26.41 -7.64 -7.96
C LYS A 160 -26.22 -7.70 -6.44
N THR A 161 -25.10 -7.17 -5.95
CA THR A 161 -24.82 -7.03 -4.52
C THR A 161 -25.74 -5.98 -3.89
N ILE A 162 -26.64 -6.41 -3.00
CA ILE A 162 -27.63 -5.55 -2.30
C ILE A 162 -27.19 -5.13 -0.89
N HIS A 163 -26.24 -5.84 -0.29
CA HIS A 163 -25.74 -5.63 1.06
C HIS A 163 -24.22 -5.81 1.08
N ILE A 164 -23.54 -5.19 2.04
CA ILE A 164 -22.09 -5.36 2.21
C ILE A 164 -21.81 -6.82 2.59
N LYS A 165 -20.89 -7.47 1.88
CA LYS A 165 -20.52 -8.88 2.09
C LYS A 165 -19.00 -9.04 2.13
N SER A 166 -18.49 -9.59 3.22
CA SER A 166 -17.08 -9.96 3.37
C SER A 166 -16.85 -11.42 2.97
N VAL A 167 -15.88 -11.65 2.07
CA VAL A 167 -15.43 -12.98 1.66
C VAL A 167 -13.94 -13.12 1.98
N SER A 168 -13.59 -14.01 2.90
CA SER A 168 -12.20 -14.29 3.28
C SER A 168 -11.68 -15.55 2.60
N HIS A 169 -10.46 -15.49 2.06
CA HIS A 169 -9.73 -16.63 1.52
C HIS A 169 -8.33 -16.70 2.14
N ASP A 170 -7.94 -17.90 2.58
CA ASP A 170 -6.56 -18.20 2.96
C ASP A 170 -5.74 -18.50 1.71
N ILE A 171 -4.74 -17.67 1.45
CA ILE A 171 -3.75 -17.81 0.37
C ILE A 171 -2.44 -18.26 0.99
N GLU A 172 -1.75 -19.20 0.35
CA GLU A 172 -0.41 -19.64 0.77
C GLU A 172 0.56 -19.56 -0.41
N GLU A 173 1.63 -18.77 -0.27
CA GLU A 173 2.71 -18.65 -1.24
C GLU A 173 4.05 -18.93 -0.55
N LYS A 174 4.81 -19.94 -1.02
CA LYS A 174 6.15 -20.31 -0.51
C LYS A 174 6.22 -20.53 1.03
N GLY A 175 5.16 -21.09 1.62
CA GLY A 175 5.05 -21.33 3.07
C GLY A 175 4.65 -20.10 3.90
N VAL A 176 4.36 -18.96 3.26
CA VAL A 176 3.75 -17.79 3.92
C VAL A 176 2.24 -17.85 3.72
N ARG A 177 1.49 -17.91 4.83
CA ARG A 177 0.02 -17.80 4.81
C ARG A 177 -0.44 -16.35 4.93
N MET A 178 -1.41 -15.98 4.11
CA MET A 178 -2.07 -14.68 4.12
C MET A 178 -3.59 -14.90 4.01
N LYS A 179 -4.34 -14.37 4.97
CA LYS A 179 -5.81 -14.31 4.94
C LYS A 179 -6.23 -13.00 4.27
N LEU A 180 -6.71 -13.10 3.03
CA LEU A 180 -7.23 -11.99 2.26
C LEU A 180 -8.75 -11.93 2.40
N THR A 181 -9.26 -10.89 3.04
CA THR A 181 -10.70 -10.58 3.07
C THR A 181 -11.01 -9.53 2.02
N VAL A 182 -11.94 -9.81 1.11
CA VAL A 182 -12.49 -8.79 0.21
C VAL A 182 -13.93 -8.49 0.61
N ILE A 183 -14.24 -7.20 0.73
CA ILE A 183 -15.53 -6.68 1.18
C ILE A 183 -16.22 -6.06 -0.04
N ASP A 184 -17.17 -6.80 -0.61
CA ASP A 184 -18.02 -6.31 -1.71
C ASP A 184 -19.13 -5.41 -1.16
N THR A 185 -19.40 -4.32 -1.87
CA THR A 185 -20.35 -3.29 -1.44
C THR A 185 -21.47 -3.11 -2.47
N PRO A 186 -22.70 -2.76 -2.03
CA PRO A 186 -23.75 -2.40 -2.96
C PRO A 186 -23.32 -1.19 -3.80
N GLY A 187 -23.75 -1.15 -5.07
CA GLY A 187 -23.51 0.01 -5.91
C GLY A 187 -24.34 1.22 -5.48
N PHE A 188 -23.73 2.40 -5.54
CA PHE A 188 -24.41 3.69 -5.43
C PHE A 188 -24.61 4.30 -6.82
N GLY A 189 -25.38 5.39 -6.94
CA GLY A 189 -25.60 6.07 -8.22
C GLY A 189 -26.70 5.46 -9.11
N ASP A 190 -27.51 4.55 -8.56
CA ASP A 190 -28.67 3.95 -9.25
C ASP A 190 -30.00 4.65 -8.91
N GLN A 191 -30.02 5.53 -7.90
CA GLN A 191 -31.21 6.23 -7.43
C GLN A 191 -31.33 7.62 -8.07
N ILE A 192 -32.53 8.24 -8.00
CA ILE A 192 -32.74 9.61 -8.46
C ILE A 192 -32.02 10.60 -7.53
N ASN A 193 -32.23 10.48 -6.21
CA ASN A 193 -31.43 11.17 -5.21
C ASN A 193 -30.33 10.23 -4.69
N ASN A 194 -29.08 10.66 -4.76
CA ASN A 194 -27.89 9.93 -4.26
C ASN A 194 -27.19 10.66 -3.10
N GLU A 195 -27.82 11.67 -2.51
CA GLU A 195 -27.35 12.28 -1.26
C GLU A 195 -27.08 11.20 -0.21
N ASN A 196 -25.96 11.35 0.51
CA ASN A 196 -25.58 10.46 1.60
C ASN A 196 -25.35 8.98 1.22
N CYS A 197 -25.22 8.64 -0.07
CA CYS A 197 -24.98 7.26 -0.51
C CYS A 197 -23.67 6.64 0.03
N TRP A 198 -22.72 7.46 0.49
CA TRP A 198 -21.49 7.03 1.16
C TRP A 198 -21.71 6.58 2.62
N GLN A 199 -22.80 6.98 3.28
CA GLN A 199 -23.01 6.73 4.71
C GLN A 199 -22.95 5.25 5.11
N PRO A 200 -23.54 4.28 4.37
CA PRO A 200 -23.45 2.87 4.73
C PRO A 200 -22.01 2.34 4.74
N ILE A 201 -21.18 2.79 3.80
CA ILE A 201 -19.77 2.40 3.67
C ILE A 201 -18.93 3.07 4.75
N MET A 202 -19.10 4.38 4.99
CA MET A 202 -18.44 5.10 6.09
C MET A 202 -18.79 4.49 7.46
N LYS A 203 -20.07 4.15 7.67
CA LYS A 203 -20.55 3.49 8.89
C LYS A 203 -19.92 2.10 9.07
N PHE A 204 -19.75 1.33 7.99
CA PHE A 204 -19.06 0.04 8.05
C PHE A 204 -17.59 0.20 8.47
N ILE A 205 -16.84 1.12 7.83
CA ILE A 205 -15.42 1.37 8.15
C ILE A 205 -15.27 1.77 9.62
N ASN A 206 -16.05 2.76 10.07
CA ASN A 206 -16.03 3.20 11.47
C ASN A 206 -16.44 2.09 12.45
N ALA A 207 -17.37 1.20 12.08
CA ALA A 207 -17.72 0.05 12.91
C ALA A 207 -16.56 -0.95 13.06
N GLN A 208 -15.71 -1.11 12.05
CA GLN A 208 -14.50 -1.95 12.17
C GLN A 208 -13.45 -1.30 13.07
N TYR A 209 -13.26 0.02 12.99
CA TYR A 209 -12.39 0.74 13.93
C TYR A 209 -12.91 0.70 15.37
N GLU A 210 -14.22 0.83 15.57
CA GLU A 210 -14.85 0.67 16.89
C GLU A 210 -14.64 -0.74 17.45
N GLN A 211 -14.87 -1.79 16.66
CA GLN A 211 -14.65 -3.17 17.10
C GLN A 211 -13.20 -3.42 17.52
N TYR A 212 -12.23 -2.90 16.77
CA TYR A 212 -10.81 -3.00 17.12
C TYR A 212 -10.48 -2.22 18.40
N LEU A 213 -11.00 -0.99 18.55
CA LEU A 213 -10.80 -0.15 19.74
C LEU A 213 -11.36 -0.80 21.01
N GLN A 214 -12.53 -1.42 20.94
CA GLN A 214 -13.13 -2.14 22.06
C GLN A 214 -12.29 -3.38 22.47
N GLU A 215 -11.66 -4.08 21.52
CA GLU A 215 -10.72 -5.15 21.85
C GLU A 215 -9.38 -4.64 22.39
N GLU A 216 -8.93 -3.43 22.02
CA GLU A 216 -7.71 -2.80 22.55
C GLU A 216 -7.87 -2.32 24.00
N ILE A 217 -9.01 -1.69 24.32
CA ILE A 217 -9.34 -1.13 25.64
C ILE A 217 -9.63 -2.24 26.68
N ASN A 218 -10.09 -3.41 26.23
CA ASN A 218 -10.47 -4.50 27.13
C ASN A 218 -9.29 -4.97 28.02
N ILE A 219 -9.50 -4.96 29.34
CA ILE A 219 -8.51 -5.40 30.34
C ILE A 219 -8.06 -6.84 30.06
N ASN A 220 -8.99 -7.72 29.69
CA ASN A 220 -8.72 -9.12 29.34
C ASN A 220 -8.50 -9.30 27.82
N ARG A 221 -7.76 -8.39 27.19
CA ARG A 221 -7.46 -8.45 25.75
C ARG A 221 -6.76 -9.75 25.35
N LYS A 222 -7.12 -10.26 24.17
CA LYS A 222 -6.47 -11.41 23.54
C LYS A 222 -5.00 -11.06 23.27
N LYS A 223 -4.10 -12.05 23.39
CA LYS A 223 -2.67 -11.89 23.01
C LYS A 223 -2.46 -11.50 21.53
N ARG A 224 -3.45 -11.78 20.68
CA ARG A 224 -3.57 -11.30 19.31
C ARG A 224 -5.00 -10.83 19.10
N ILE A 225 -5.20 -9.54 18.85
CA ILE A 225 -6.47 -8.97 18.40
C ILE A 225 -6.63 -9.35 16.91
N PRO A 226 -7.79 -9.88 16.47
CA PRO A 226 -8.06 -10.12 15.05
C PRO A 226 -8.26 -8.78 14.33
N ASP A 227 -7.56 -8.55 13.22
CA ASP A 227 -7.69 -7.28 12.51
C ASP A 227 -8.80 -7.34 11.46
N SER A 228 -9.94 -6.72 11.74
CA SER A 228 -11.06 -6.58 10.79
C SER A 228 -11.12 -5.21 10.10
N ARG A 229 -10.17 -4.30 10.41
CA ARG A 229 -10.13 -2.94 9.85
C ARG A 229 -9.94 -2.99 8.35
N VAL A 230 -10.55 -2.06 7.62
CA VAL A 230 -10.39 -1.92 6.18
C VAL A 230 -9.07 -1.21 5.91
N HIS A 231 -8.13 -1.89 5.24
CA HIS A 231 -6.79 -1.32 5.01
C HIS A 231 -6.69 -0.56 3.69
N CYS A 232 -7.42 -1.02 2.67
CA CYS A 232 -7.48 -0.40 1.36
C CYS A 232 -8.90 -0.43 0.80
N CYS A 233 -9.31 0.67 0.18
CA CYS A 233 -10.54 0.81 -0.58
C CYS A 233 -10.21 0.98 -2.07
N ILE A 234 -10.52 -0.04 -2.89
CA ILE A 234 -10.43 0.06 -4.35
C ILE A 234 -11.67 0.81 -4.84
N TYR A 235 -11.48 1.98 -5.44
CA TYR A 235 -12.57 2.84 -5.89
C TYR A 235 -12.73 2.78 -7.41
N PHE A 236 -13.86 2.24 -7.87
CA PHE A 236 -14.15 2.01 -9.29
C PHE A 236 -14.78 3.26 -9.92
N ILE A 237 -14.02 3.88 -10.82
CA ILE A 237 -14.44 5.01 -11.65
C ILE A 237 -15.07 4.45 -12.94
N PRO A 238 -16.27 4.91 -13.36
CA PRO A 238 -16.83 4.53 -14.65
C PRO A 238 -15.96 5.00 -15.82
N PRO A 239 -15.80 4.20 -16.90
CA PRO A 239 -15.02 4.59 -18.08
C PRO A 239 -15.83 5.55 -18.97
N THR A 240 -15.96 6.82 -18.55
CA THR A 240 -16.68 7.85 -19.30
C THR A 240 -15.83 8.50 -20.40
N GLY A 241 -14.50 8.44 -20.29
CA GLY A 241 -13.58 9.13 -21.21
C GLY A 241 -13.57 10.66 -21.07
N HIS A 242 -14.22 11.22 -20.04
CA HIS A 242 -14.39 12.66 -19.85
C HIS A 242 -13.80 13.11 -18.50
N CYS A 243 -14.65 13.41 -17.53
CA CYS A 243 -14.31 13.85 -16.18
C CYS A 243 -14.83 12.88 -15.12
N LEU A 244 -14.29 12.98 -13.90
CA LEU A 244 -14.92 12.44 -12.70
C LEU A 244 -16.29 13.08 -12.51
N ARG A 245 -17.28 12.28 -12.07
CA ARG A 245 -18.59 12.83 -11.75
C ARG A 245 -18.52 13.54 -10.40
N PRO A 246 -19.27 14.63 -10.17
CA PRO A 246 -19.31 15.32 -8.88
C PRO A 246 -19.64 14.38 -7.70
N LEU A 247 -20.49 13.37 -7.94
CA LEU A 247 -20.81 12.32 -6.97
C LEU A 247 -19.57 11.51 -6.56
N ASP A 248 -18.70 11.15 -7.52
CA ASP A 248 -17.52 10.35 -7.25
C ASP A 248 -16.43 11.19 -6.52
N VAL A 249 -16.28 12.46 -6.90
CA VAL A 249 -15.41 13.44 -6.24
C VAL A 249 -15.78 13.58 -4.76
N GLU A 250 -17.06 13.82 -4.46
CA GLU A 250 -17.52 14.00 -3.08
C GLU A 250 -17.44 12.70 -2.25
N PHE A 251 -17.66 11.54 -2.89
CA PHE A 251 -17.47 10.25 -2.24
C PHE A 251 -16.00 10.02 -1.87
N MET A 252 -15.07 10.19 -2.82
CA MET A 252 -13.64 9.98 -2.58
C MET A 252 -13.08 10.97 -1.55
N ARG A 253 -13.49 12.26 -1.60
CA ARG A 253 -13.12 13.29 -0.60
C ARG A 253 -13.51 12.92 0.84
N ARG A 254 -14.59 12.15 1.02
CA ARG A 254 -15.03 11.66 2.34
C ARG A 254 -14.30 10.40 2.76
N LEU A 255 -14.05 9.48 1.83
CA LEU A 255 -13.32 8.24 2.08
C LEU A 255 -11.84 8.47 2.40
N SER A 256 -11.16 9.41 1.74
CA SER A 256 -9.70 9.58 1.86
C SER A 256 -9.25 9.94 3.28
N LYS A 257 -10.17 10.54 4.06
CA LYS A 257 -9.98 10.93 5.47
C LYS A 257 -10.11 9.77 6.46
N VAL A 258 -10.53 8.58 6.02
CA VAL A 258 -10.78 7.41 6.90
C VAL A 258 -10.23 6.09 6.37
N VAL A 259 -9.79 6.00 5.11
CA VAL A 259 -9.22 4.79 4.53
C VAL A 259 -8.33 5.12 3.34
N ASN A 260 -7.30 4.31 3.10
CA ASN A 260 -6.47 4.41 1.90
C ASN A 260 -7.30 4.11 0.64
N ILE A 261 -7.34 5.04 -0.32
CA ILE A 261 -8.04 4.86 -1.59
C ILE A 261 -7.05 4.51 -2.70
N VAL A 262 -7.32 3.44 -3.45
CA VAL A 262 -6.69 3.16 -4.75
C VAL A 262 -7.75 3.28 -5.84
N PRO A 263 -7.77 4.37 -6.64
CA PRO A 263 -8.75 4.53 -7.70
C PRO A 263 -8.39 3.70 -8.93
N VAL A 264 -9.40 3.10 -9.56
CA VAL A 264 -9.26 2.24 -10.74
C VAL A 264 -10.31 2.60 -11.78
N ILE A 265 -9.92 2.65 -13.05
CA ILE A 265 -10.86 2.78 -14.17
C ILE A 265 -11.44 1.40 -14.45
N ALA A 266 -12.75 1.27 -14.26
CA ALA A 266 -13.48 0.03 -14.46
C ALA A 266 -13.67 -0.28 -15.95
N LYS A 267 -13.65 -1.57 -16.33
CA LYS A 267 -13.86 -2.03 -17.71
C LYS A 267 -13.02 -1.25 -18.74
N ALA A 268 -11.72 -1.18 -18.50
CA ALA A 268 -10.80 -0.46 -19.38
C ALA A 268 -10.83 -0.97 -20.84
N ASP A 269 -11.37 -2.17 -21.09
CA ASP A 269 -11.67 -2.72 -22.42
C ASP A 269 -12.72 -1.93 -23.23
N THR A 270 -13.33 -0.91 -22.64
CA THR A 270 -14.28 0.00 -23.30
C THR A 270 -13.65 1.28 -23.84
N LEU A 271 -12.39 1.57 -23.52
CA LEU A 271 -11.65 2.74 -23.97
C LEU A 271 -10.49 2.31 -24.88
N THR A 272 -10.19 3.11 -25.91
CA THR A 272 -8.92 3.00 -26.63
C THR A 272 -7.74 3.42 -25.75
N LEU A 273 -6.51 3.13 -26.18
CA LEU A 273 -5.30 3.52 -25.44
C LEU A 273 -5.20 5.05 -25.29
N GLU A 274 -5.53 5.80 -26.33
CA GLU A 274 -5.51 7.27 -26.35
C GLU A 274 -6.56 7.86 -25.41
N GLU A 275 -7.81 7.39 -25.47
CA GLU A 275 -8.89 7.81 -24.57
C GLU A 275 -8.58 7.46 -23.10
N ARG A 276 -8.01 6.27 -22.87
CA ARG A 276 -7.58 5.84 -21.53
C ARG A 276 -6.53 6.79 -20.97
N ASP A 277 -5.50 7.12 -21.74
CA ASP A 277 -4.38 7.92 -21.24
C ASP A 277 -4.79 9.39 -21.02
N PHE A 278 -5.65 9.94 -21.89
CA PHE A 278 -6.32 11.23 -21.69
C PHE A 278 -7.19 11.22 -20.42
N PHE A 279 -8.01 10.18 -20.23
CA PHE A 279 -8.90 10.08 -19.07
C PHE A 279 -8.13 9.92 -17.75
N LYS A 280 -7.03 9.14 -17.75
CA LYS A 280 -6.10 9.06 -16.60
C LYS A 280 -5.53 10.42 -16.24
N GLN A 281 -5.11 11.22 -17.23
CA GLN A 281 -4.63 12.58 -16.98
C GLN A 281 -5.72 13.46 -16.37
N LYS A 282 -6.93 13.47 -16.93
CA LYS A 282 -8.06 14.25 -16.40
C LYS A 282 -8.41 13.88 -14.96
N ILE A 283 -8.48 12.58 -14.64
CA ILE A 283 -8.71 12.12 -13.27
C ILE A 283 -7.61 12.61 -12.32
N ARG A 284 -6.32 12.56 -12.71
CA ARG A 284 -5.22 13.07 -11.86
C ARG A 284 -5.30 14.58 -11.64
N GLU A 285 -5.68 15.35 -12.66
CA GLU A 285 -5.89 16.79 -12.54
C GLU A 285 -7.03 17.11 -11.55
N GLU A 286 -8.15 16.41 -11.65
CA GLU A 286 -9.33 16.63 -10.81
C GLU A 286 -9.15 16.15 -9.36
N LEU A 287 -8.46 15.02 -9.12
CA LEU A 287 -8.12 14.58 -7.77
C LEU A 287 -7.26 15.64 -7.05
N ARG A 288 -6.27 16.21 -7.76
CA ARG A 288 -5.42 17.29 -7.24
C ARG A 288 -6.22 18.58 -6.99
N ALA A 289 -7.05 19.00 -7.95
CA ALA A 289 -7.86 20.22 -7.82
C ALA A 289 -8.88 20.14 -6.67
N ASN A 290 -9.34 18.95 -6.31
CA ASN A 290 -10.32 18.74 -5.24
C ASN A 290 -9.72 18.39 -3.86
N GLY A 291 -8.38 18.32 -3.75
CA GLY A 291 -7.70 17.93 -2.51
C GLY A 291 -8.01 16.49 -2.08
N ILE A 292 -7.97 15.55 -3.02
CA ILE A 292 -8.28 14.13 -2.77
C ILE A 292 -6.99 13.33 -2.80
N ASP A 293 -6.44 13.08 -1.61
CA ASP A 293 -5.27 12.24 -1.44
C ASP A 293 -5.60 10.77 -1.65
N VAL A 294 -4.87 10.15 -2.58
CA VAL A 294 -4.97 8.73 -2.93
C VAL A 294 -3.66 8.03 -2.58
N TYR A 295 -3.75 6.73 -2.29
CA TYR A 295 -2.60 5.92 -1.93
C TYR A 295 -1.70 5.65 -3.15
N PRO A 296 -0.36 5.77 -3.06
CA PRO A 296 0.42 6.19 -1.89
C PRO A 296 0.48 7.72 -1.75
N GLN A 297 0.17 8.24 -0.56
CA GLN A 297 0.20 9.68 -0.28
C GLN A 297 1.65 10.20 -0.17
N LYS A 298 1.95 11.38 -0.73
CA LYS A 298 3.32 11.97 -0.74
C LYS A 298 3.85 12.30 0.66
N GLU A 299 2.97 12.51 1.63
CA GLU A 299 3.31 12.85 3.02
C GLU A 299 3.87 11.66 3.81
N PHE A 300 3.69 10.44 3.29
CA PHE A 300 4.12 9.18 3.93
C PHE A 300 5.30 8.51 3.21
N ASP A 301 6.01 9.24 2.33
CA ASP A 301 7.27 8.76 1.75
C ASP A 301 8.40 8.86 2.81
N GLU A 302 8.90 7.71 3.29
CA GLU A 302 9.90 7.67 4.38
C GLU A 302 11.28 8.20 3.93
N ASP A 303 11.72 7.82 2.73
CA ASP A 303 13.00 8.26 2.15
C ASP A 303 12.93 8.57 0.65
N ALA A 304 14.09 8.80 0.04
CA ALA A 304 14.21 9.14 -1.38
C ALA A 304 13.98 7.95 -2.32
N GLU A 305 14.32 6.72 -1.91
CA GLU A 305 14.09 5.51 -2.71
C GLU A 305 12.59 5.17 -2.73
N ASP A 306 11.94 5.21 -1.57
CA ASP A 306 10.49 5.04 -1.43
C ASP A 306 9.73 6.10 -2.23
N ARG A 307 10.14 7.38 -2.17
CA ARG A 307 9.55 8.44 -3.00
C ARG A 307 9.66 8.12 -4.50
N MET A 308 10.82 7.62 -4.97
CA MET A 308 11.01 7.25 -6.37
C MET A 308 10.19 6.02 -6.81
N ILE A 309 9.89 5.10 -5.88
CA ILE A 309 9.01 3.95 -6.12
C ILE A 309 7.55 4.42 -6.15
N ASN A 310 7.14 5.21 -5.17
CA ASN A 310 5.77 5.71 -5.03
C ASN A 310 5.39 6.70 -6.13
N ASP A 311 6.30 7.56 -6.61
CA ASP A 311 6.02 8.46 -7.73
C ASP A 311 5.72 7.70 -9.04
N LYS A 312 6.43 6.59 -9.34
CA LYS A 312 6.07 5.70 -10.48
C LYS A 312 4.67 5.10 -10.33
N ILE A 313 4.25 4.79 -9.11
CA ILE A 313 2.91 4.27 -8.83
C ILE A 313 1.86 5.37 -9.00
N ARG A 314 2.12 6.59 -8.52
CA ARG A 314 1.26 7.77 -8.68
C ARG A 314 1.06 8.15 -10.15
N GLU A 315 2.07 7.95 -11.00
CA GLU A 315 1.95 8.14 -12.45
C GLU A 315 1.03 7.09 -13.11
N MET A 316 1.09 5.82 -12.67
CA MET A 316 0.22 4.75 -13.16
C MET A 316 -1.23 4.89 -12.69
N ILE A 317 -1.48 5.51 -11.54
CA ILE A 317 -2.82 5.72 -10.96
C ILE A 317 -3.61 6.76 -11.78
N PRO A 318 -4.93 6.57 -12.01
CA PRO A 318 -5.76 5.42 -11.63
C PRO A 318 -5.55 4.19 -12.53
N PHE A 319 -5.46 2.99 -11.97
CA PHE A 319 -5.18 1.78 -12.78
C PHE A 319 -6.34 1.43 -13.72
N ALA A 320 -6.04 1.22 -15.00
CA ALA A 320 -7.00 0.81 -16.01
C ALA A 320 -7.16 -0.73 -16.04
N VAL A 321 -8.24 -1.24 -15.43
CA VAL A 321 -8.40 -2.68 -15.15
C VAL A 321 -9.56 -3.33 -15.92
N VAL A 322 -9.34 -4.60 -16.27
CA VAL A 322 -10.34 -5.48 -16.85
C VAL A 322 -10.51 -6.68 -15.90
N GLY A 323 -11.75 -6.98 -15.50
CA GLY A 323 -12.07 -8.16 -14.69
C GLY A 323 -12.46 -9.35 -15.57
N SER A 324 -12.03 -10.54 -15.19
CA SER A 324 -12.58 -11.80 -15.70
C SER A 324 -12.66 -12.88 -14.62
N ASP A 325 -13.76 -13.63 -14.67
CA ASP A 325 -14.01 -14.87 -13.93
C ASP A 325 -13.71 -16.13 -14.77
N GLN A 326 -13.44 -15.98 -16.07
CA GLN A 326 -13.22 -17.08 -17.02
C GLN A 326 -11.74 -17.38 -17.23
N GLU A 327 -11.39 -18.66 -17.14
CA GLU A 327 -10.08 -19.19 -17.50
C GLU A 327 -10.10 -19.75 -18.92
N TYR A 328 -9.09 -19.39 -19.71
CA TYR A 328 -8.84 -19.89 -21.06
C TYR A 328 -7.50 -20.61 -21.09
N GLN A 329 -7.37 -21.65 -21.93
CA GLN A 329 -6.10 -22.31 -22.16
C GLN A 329 -5.54 -21.88 -23.51
N VAL A 330 -4.41 -21.16 -23.50
CA VAL A 330 -3.70 -20.66 -24.69
C VAL A 330 -2.26 -21.11 -24.58
N ASN A 331 -1.73 -21.72 -25.65
CA ASN A 331 -0.35 -22.25 -25.69
C ASN A 331 -0.04 -23.17 -24.48
N GLY A 332 -0.99 -24.03 -24.11
CA GLY A 332 -0.92 -24.93 -22.95
C GLY A 332 -1.07 -24.26 -21.57
N ARG A 333 -0.92 -22.94 -21.47
CA ARG A 333 -1.04 -22.18 -20.21
C ARG A 333 -2.50 -21.80 -19.97
N ARG A 334 -2.98 -22.01 -18.73
CA ARG A 334 -4.24 -21.39 -18.27
C ARG A 334 -3.99 -19.92 -17.96
N LEU A 335 -4.88 -19.05 -18.43
CA LEU A 335 -4.87 -17.61 -18.19
C LEU A 335 -6.28 -17.11 -17.88
N LEU A 336 -6.39 -16.07 -17.05
CA LEU A 336 -7.64 -15.36 -16.86
C LEU A 336 -7.83 -14.40 -18.04
N GLY A 337 -8.96 -14.49 -18.72
CA GLY A 337 -9.19 -13.72 -19.93
C GLY A 337 -10.66 -13.42 -20.18
N ARG A 338 -10.95 -12.30 -20.82
CA ARG A 338 -12.30 -11.85 -21.18
C ARG A 338 -12.48 -12.01 -22.69
N LYS A 339 -13.31 -12.96 -23.10
CA LYS A 339 -13.57 -13.21 -24.52
C LYS A 339 -14.58 -12.21 -25.08
N THR A 340 -14.19 -11.55 -26.18
CA THR A 340 -15.02 -10.62 -26.95
C THR A 340 -15.32 -11.22 -28.33
N LYS A 341 -16.00 -10.47 -29.20
CA LYS A 341 -16.19 -10.86 -30.61
C LYS A 341 -14.90 -10.77 -31.44
N TRP A 342 -13.93 -9.96 -31.01
CA TRP A 342 -12.71 -9.65 -31.76
C TRP A 342 -11.47 -10.40 -31.26
N GLY A 343 -11.51 -10.96 -30.05
CA GLY A 343 -10.39 -11.68 -29.44
C GLY A 343 -10.58 -11.91 -27.94
N THR A 344 -9.55 -12.49 -27.30
CA THR A 344 -9.52 -12.73 -25.86
C THR A 344 -8.58 -11.73 -25.19
N ILE A 345 -9.12 -10.89 -24.33
CA ILE A 345 -8.34 -9.93 -23.53
C ILE A 345 -7.77 -10.67 -22.32
N GLU A 346 -6.49 -11.01 -22.36
CA GLU A 346 -5.78 -11.63 -21.23
C GLU A 346 -5.61 -10.62 -20.09
N VAL A 347 -6.16 -10.92 -18.91
CA VAL A 347 -6.24 -9.97 -17.78
C VAL A 347 -4.92 -9.83 -17.03
N GLU A 348 -4.08 -10.87 -17.01
CA GLU A 348 -2.75 -10.80 -16.39
C GLU A 348 -1.67 -10.21 -17.31
N ASN A 349 -2.02 -9.86 -18.55
CA ASN A 349 -1.08 -9.36 -19.56
C ASN A 349 -1.03 -7.83 -19.55
N ILE A 350 0.16 -7.30 -19.27
CA ILE A 350 0.46 -5.86 -19.17
C ILE A 350 0.16 -5.11 -20.48
N ALA A 351 0.30 -5.77 -21.63
CA ALA A 351 -0.03 -5.18 -22.94
C ALA A 351 -1.54 -4.97 -23.15
N HIS A 352 -2.39 -5.63 -22.35
CA HIS A 352 -3.85 -5.53 -22.46
C HIS A 352 -4.48 -4.67 -21.36
N CYS A 353 -4.05 -4.82 -20.10
CA CYS A 353 -4.55 -3.98 -19.01
C CYS A 353 -3.61 -3.94 -17.80
N GLU A 354 -3.86 -3.00 -16.88
CA GLU A 354 -3.00 -2.69 -15.75
C GLU A 354 -3.32 -3.49 -14.48
N PHE A 355 -4.18 -4.52 -14.59
CA PHE A 355 -4.57 -5.37 -13.47
C PHE A 355 -3.38 -6.04 -12.77
N ALA A 356 -2.34 -6.42 -13.53
CA ALA A 356 -1.11 -6.98 -12.97
C ALA A 356 -0.43 -6.02 -11.99
N TYR A 357 -0.41 -4.71 -12.28
CA TYR A 357 0.16 -3.69 -11.40
C TYR A 357 -0.70 -3.50 -10.15
N LEU A 358 -2.03 -3.42 -10.29
CA LEU A 358 -2.95 -3.32 -9.13
C LEU A 358 -2.78 -4.52 -8.18
N ARG A 359 -2.72 -5.74 -8.70
CA ARG A 359 -2.52 -6.97 -7.91
C ARG A 359 -1.18 -6.95 -7.17
N ASP A 360 -0.13 -6.48 -7.82
CA ASP A 360 1.24 -6.54 -7.29
C ASP A 360 1.51 -5.38 -6.31
N LEU A 361 0.84 -4.24 -6.48
CA LEU A 361 0.71 -3.19 -5.46
C LEU A 361 0.10 -3.77 -4.18
N LEU A 362 -1.15 -4.27 -4.27
CA LEU A 362 -1.96 -4.66 -3.12
C LEU A 362 -1.43 -5.88 -2.34
N ILE A 363 -0.84 -6.86 -3.03
CA ILE A 363 -0.55 -8.19 -2.44
C ILE A 363 0.96 -8.53 -2.41
N ARG A 364 1.81 -7.87 -3.20
CA ARG A 364 3.26 -8.20 -3.24
C ARG A 364 4.15 -7.16 -2.61
N THR A 365 3.91 -5.89 -2.89
CA THR A 365 4.89 -4.83 -2.62
C THR A 365 4.47 -3.91 -1.48
N HIS A 366 3.23 -3.41 -1.50
CA HIS A 366 2.80 -2.33 -0.61
C HIS A 366 1.84 -2.79 0.50
N MET A 367 1.62 -4.10 0.64
CA MET A 367 0.69 -4.66 1.62
C MET A 367 0.95 -4.15 3.04
N GLU A 368 2.20 -4.17 3.52
CA GLU A 368 2.50 -3.79 4.91
C GLU A 368 2.39 -2.27 5.09
N ASN A 369 2.97 -1.45 4.21
CA ASN A 369 2.86 0.02 4.26
C ASN A 369 1.39 0.50 4.23
N ILE A 370 0.51 -0.13 3.44
CA ILE A 370 -0.95 0.12 3.48
C ILE A 370 -1.53 -0.11 4.88
N LYS A 371 -1.11 -1.18 5.57
CA LYS A 371 -1.55 -1.50 6.94
C LYS A 371 -0.94 -0.57 7.98
N ASP A 372 0.32 -0.17 7.79
CA ASP A 372 1.01 0.77 8.68
C ASP A 372 0.32 2.13 8.64
N ILE A 373 -0.03 2.67 7.47
CA ILE A 373 -0.83 3.90 7.35
C ILE A 373 -2.25 3.70 7.92
N THR A 374 -2.85 2.52 7.72
CA THR A 374 -4.18 2.21 8.31
C THR A 374 -4.15 2.25 9.83
N SER A 375 -3.08 1.76 10.45
CA SER A 375 -2.96 1.66 11.91
C SER A 375 -2.45 2.96 12.54
N SER A 376 -1.40 3.58 11.99
CA SER A 376 -0.74 4.77 12.53
C SER A 376 -1.44 6.09 12.20
N ILE A 377 -2.16 6.17 11.07
CA ILE A 377 -2.87 7.38 10.64
C ILE A 377 -4.38 7.21 10.82
N HIS A 378 -5.04 6.40 9.99
CA HIS A 378 -6.51 6.37 9.93
C HIS A 378 -7.15 5.88 11.25
N TYR A 379 -6.61 4.82 11.83
CA TYR A 379 -7.08 4.30 13.12
C TYR A 379 -6.74 5.21 14.30
N GLU A 380 -5.54 5.79 14.38
CA GLU A 380 -5.20 6.71 15.48
C GLU A 380 -6.02 8.00 15.43
N VAL A 381 -6.30 8.56 14.24
CA VAL A 381 -7.22 9.69 14.08
C VAL A 381 -8.63 9.34 14.59
N TYR A 382 -9.12 8.14 14.27
CA TYR A 382 -10.40 7.65 14.82
C TYR A 382 -10.38 7.48 16.34
N ARG A 383 -9.30 6.89 16.88
CA ARG A 383 -9.08 6.61 18.30
C ARG A 383 -8.99 7.88 19.14
N VAL A 384 -8.17 8.85 18.73
CA VAL A 384 -8.07 10.18 19.38
C VAL A 384 -9.42 10.87 19.42
N ARG A 385 -10.14 10.88 18.28
CA ARG A 385 -11.49 11.44 18.20
C ARG A 385 -12.46 10.76 19.18
N ARG A 386 -12.48 9.42 19.21
CA ARG A 386 -13.36 8.62 20.08
C ARG A 386 -13.07 8.82 21.57
N LEU A 387 -11.80 8.90 21.96
CA LEU A 387 -11.41 9.15 23.34
C LEU A 387 -11.83 10.55 23.80
N ASN A 388 -11.74 11.56 22.91
CA ASN A 388 -12.23 12.91 23.20
C ASN A 388 -13.77 12.99 23.28
N GLU A 389 -14.49 12.29 22.40
CA GLU A 389 -15.97 12.13 22.46
C GLU A 389 -16.39 11.47 23.80
N ASN A 390 -15.67 10.43 24.24
CA ASN A 390 -15.95 9.75 25.51
C ASN A 390 -15.61 10.61 26.74
N ASN A 391 -14.46 11.30 26.74
CA ASN A 391 -14.05 12.16 27.85
C ASN A 391 -15.02 13.35 28.06
N THR A 392 -15.51 13.94 26.97
CA THR A 392 -16.53 15.00 27.04
C THR A 392 -17.88 14.47 27.52
N ALA A 393 -18.32 13.29 27.05
CA ALA A 393 -19.52 12.64 27.57
C ALA A 393 -19.43 12.33 29.08
N VAL A 394 -18.28 11.86 29.57
CA VAL A 394 -18.04 11.62 31.00
C VAL A 394 -17.99 12.94 31.80
N ALA A 395 -17.42 14.02 31.24
CA ALA A 395 -17.44 15.33 31.88
C ALA A 395 -18.86 15.89 32.04
N HIS A 396 -19.72 15.71 31.03
CA HIS A 396 -21.14 16.06 31.11
C HIS A 396 -21.93 15.17 32.07
N ALA A 397 -21.62 13.88 32.16
CA ALA A 397 -22.26 12.95 33.10
C ALA A 397 -21.86 13.21 34.57
N ASN A 398 -20.64 13.68 34.82
CA ASN A 398 -20.11 13.94 36.17
C ASN A 398 -20.46 15.34 36.73
N GLY A 399 -21.34 16.10 36.07
CA GLY A 399 -21.98 17.28 36.66
C GLY A 399 -21.03 18.42 37.05
N LEU A 400 -19.89 18.56 36.38
CA LEU A 400 -19.03 19.73 36.57
C LEU A 400 -19.72 20.96 35.97
N PRO A 401 -19.97 22.04 36.74
CA PRO A 401 -20.63 23.22 36.21
C PRO A 401 -19.75 23.88 35.15
N GLN A 402 -20.36 24.22 34.01
CA GLN A 402 -19.72 25.11 33.04
C GLN A 402 -19.42 26.44 33.74
N HIS A 403 -18.13 26.74 33.93
CA HIS A 403 -17.71 28.07 34.33
C HIS A 403 -18.02 29.02 33.18
N HIS A 404 -19.17 29.67 33.26
CA HIS A 404 -19.60 30.70 32.32
C HIS A 404 -18.57 31.83 32.39
N MET A 405 -17.68 31.93 31.40
CA MET A 405 -16.93 33.17 31.20
C MET A 405 -17.89 34.18 30.57
N THR A 406 -18.63 34.87 31.43
CA THR A 406 -19.35 36.09 31.06
C THR A 406 -18.32 37.15 30.69
N SER A 407 -18.09 37.31 29.40
CA SER A 407 -17.42 38.48 28.84
C SER A 407 -18.32 39.71 29.01
N HIS A 408 -18.00 40.57 29.97
CA HIS A 408 -18.54 41.93 30.07
C HIS A 408 -17.45 42.85 30.60
N GLU A 409 -17.19 43.92 29.84
CA GLU A 409 -16.54 45.20 30.23
C GLU A 409 -15.04 45.13 30.67
N MET A 410 -14.14 46.00 30.22
CA MET A 410 -14.24 47.20 29.34
C MET A 410 -13.18 47.18 28.24
#